data_AF-A0A1Y4SV54-F1
#
_entry.id   AF-A0A1Y4SV54-F1
#
_cell.length_a   1.000
_cell.length_b   1.000
_cell.length_c   1.000
_cell.angle_alpha   90.00
_cell.angle_beta   90.00
_cell.angle_gamma   90.00
#
_symmetry.space_group_name_H-M   'P 1'
#
loop_
_entity.id
_entity.type
_entity.pdbx_description
1 polymer ?
#
loop_
_entity_poly.entity_id
_entity_poly.type
_entity_poly.pdbx_seq_one_letter_code
_entity_poly.pdbx_strand_id
1 'polypeptide(L)' 'MANEGKRCYCRCIQDMRMQIGKEELTIFHHNQIYACMVRTGDKEVSFYKIYGEEFSLSCSETEFKEYFRFVKYKSSDEKL' A
#
# COMPACT_ATOMS: atom_id res chain seq x y z
N MET A 1 19.87 5.67 13.64
CA MET A 1 19.82 5.04 12.31
C MET A 1 18.41 5.24 11.78
N ALA A 2 18.25 6.07 10.74
CA ALA A 2 16.92 6.38 10.19
C ALA A 2 16.46 5.18 9.36
N ASN A 3 15.28 4.64 9.65
CA ASN A 3 14.71 3.50 8.95
C ASN A 3 14.69 3.73 7.43
N GLU A 4 15.55 3.03 6.68
CA GLU A 4 15.65 3.11 5.21
C GLU A 4 14.48 2.37 4.56
N GLY A 5 13.27 2.93 4.67
CA GLY A 5 12.12 2.47 3.91
C GLY A 5 12.04 3.18 2.55
N LYS A 6 11.95 2.43 1.44
CA LYS A 6 11.74 3.00 0.11
C LYS A 6 10.28 3.47 0.00
N ARG A 7 10.07 4.78 -0.19
CA ARG A 7 8.74 5.35 -0.46
C ARG A 7 8.37 5.12 -1.93
N CYS A 8 7.16 4.66 -2.16
CA CYS A 8 6.59 4.40 -3.48
C CYS A 8 5.06 4.52 -3.42
N TYR A 9 4.38 4.09 -4.47
CA TYR A 9 2.92 4.13 -4.55
C TYR A 9 2.38 2.79 -5.00
N CYS A 10 1.22 2.41 -4.48
CA CYS A 10 0.52 1.20 -4.86
C CYS A 10 -0.94 1.50 -5.18
N ARG A 11 -1.49 0.77 -6.15
CA ARG A 11 -2.91 0.78 -6.48
C ARG A 11 -3.57 -0.36 -5.73
N CYS A 12 -4.70 -0.08 -5.10
CA CYS A 12 -5.55 -1.10 -4.52
C CYS A 12 -6.32 -1.82 -5.65
N ILE A 13 -6.31 -3.15 -5.68
CA ILE A 13 -6.90 -3.96 -6.77
C ILE A 13 -8.27 -4.54 -6.42
N GLN A 14 -8.73 -4.37 -5.18
CA GLN A 14 -10.09 -4.68 -4.73
C GLN A 14 -10.40 -3.89 -3.46
N ASP A 15 -11.68 -3.62 -3.16
CA ASP A 15 -12.05 -2.93 -1.92
C ASP A 15 -11.59 -3.74 -0.70
N MET A 16 -10.86 -3.09 0.20
CA MET A 16 -10.54 -3.65 1.51
C MET A 16 -11.50 -3.06 2.53
N ARG A 17 -12.26 -3.94 3.19
CA ARG A 17 -13.26 -3.55 4.18
C ARG A 17 -12.87 -4.01 5.56
N MET A 18 -13.27 -3.24 6.56
CA MET A 18 -13.07 -3.54 7.96
C MET A 18 -14.37 -3.33 8.72
N GLN A 19 -14.72 -4.30 9.57
CA GLN A 19 -15.86 -4.17 10.46
C GLN A 19 -15.44 -3.42 11.73
N ILE A 20 -16.11 -2.29 12.02
CA ILE A 20 -15.89 -1.49 13.21
C ILE A 20 -17.22 -1.47 13.98
N GLY A 21 -17.30 -2.27 15.05
CA GLY A 21 -18.55 -2.48 15.77
C GLY A 21 -19.62 -3.14 14.88
N LYS A 22 -20.66 -2.37 14.53
CA LYS A 22 -21.79 -2.83 13.68
C LYS A 22 -21.72 -2.32 12.25
N GLU A 23 -20.74 -1.48 11.92
CA GLU A 23 -20.60 -0.86 10.60
C GLU A 23 -19.47 -1.53 9.82
N GLU A 24 -19.66 -1.65 8.49
CA GLU A 24 -18.63 -2.06 7.56
C GLU A 24 -18.11 -0.82 6.85
N LEU A 25 -16.81 -0.54 7.01
CA LEU A 25 -16.14 0.59 6.39
C LEU A 25 -15.16 0.09 5.33
N THR A 26 -15.15 0.73 4.17
CA THR A 26 -14.10 0.50 3.17
C THR A 26 -12.91 1.37 3.51
N ILE A 27 -11.78 0.74 3.85
CA ILE A 27 -10.56 1.42 4.31
C ILE A 27 -9.54 1.63 3.17
N PHE A 28 -9.65 0.84 2.09
CA PHE A 28 -8.97 1.07 0.83
C PHE A 28 -9.92 0.77 -0.33
N HIS A 29 -10.05 1.71 -1.27
CA HIS A 29 -10.96 1.61 -2.39
C HIS A 29 -10.26 1.03 -3.62
N HIS A 30 -10.98 0.17 -4.33
CA HIS A 30 -10.56 -0.39 -5.60
C HIS A 30 -10.13 0.70 -6.59
N ASN A 31 -9.03 0.44 -7.29
CA ASN A 31 -8.35 1.31 -8.25
C ASN A 31 -7.75 2.62 -7.71
N GLN A 32 -7.92 2.92 -6.42
CA GLN A 32 -7.30 4.09 -5.82
C GLN A 32 -5.81 3.86 -5.57
N ILE A 33 -5.02 4.93 -5.73
CA ILE A 33 -3.57 4.92 -5.53
C ILE A 33 -3.27 5.47 -4.14
N TYR A 34 -2.44 4.76 -3.40
CA TYR A 34 -2.01 5.09 -2.05
C TYR A 34 -0.51 5.22 -2.00
N ALA A 35 -0.01 6.14 -1.17
CA ALA A 35 1.40 6.16 -0.81
C ALA A 35 1.71 4.89 -0.01
N CYS A 36 2.87 4.29 -0.26
CA CYS A 36 3.33 3.14 0.51
C CYS A 36 4.85 3.18 0.75
N MET A 37 5.28 2.42 1.75
CA MET A 37 6.68 2.26 2.12
C MET A 37 7.01 0.78 2.14
N VAL A 38 8.10 0.41 1.50
CA VAL A 38 8.67 -0.94 1.56
C VAL A 38 9.88 -0.89 2.47
N ARG A 39 9.89 -1.75 3.50
CA ARG A 39 11.05 -1.96 4.35
C ARG A 39 11.58 -3.37 4.09
N THR A 40 12.74 -3.44 3.47
CA THR A 40 13.51 -4.68 3.36
C THR A 40 14.36 -4.80 4.62
N GLY A 41 14.03 -5.73 5.51
CA GLY A 41 14.90 -6.02 6.65
C GLY A 41 16.14 -6.81 6.21
N ASP A 42 17.24 -6.71 6.98
CA ASP A 42 18.47 -7.50 6.77
C ASP A 42 18.24 -9.03 6.86
N LYS A 43 17.07 -9.46 7.36
CA LYS A 43 16.66 -10.86 7.54
C LYS A 43 15.48 -11.26 6.63
N GLU A 44 15.43 -10.72 5.41
CA GLU A 44 14.50 -11.10 4.32
C GLU A 44 13.01 -10.79 4.49
N VAL A 45 12.52 -10.44 5.69
CA VAL A 45 11.10 -10.08 5.85
C VAL A 45 10.86 -8.66 5.31
N SER A 46 10.21 -8.60 4.14
CA SER A 46 9.73 -7.35 3.54
C SER A 46 8.41 -6.95 4.20
N PHE A 47 8.40 -5.78 4.86
CA PHE A 47 7.20 -5.20 5.44
C PHE A 47 6.71 -4.03 4.59
N TYR A 48 5.42 -4.01 4.30
CA TYR A 48 4.75 -2.98 3.51
C TYR A 48 3.91 -2.12 4.43
N LYS A 49 3.99 -0.80 4.28
CA LYS A 49 3.10 0.14 4.96
C LYS A 49 2.36 0.99 3.94
N ILE A 50 1.05 0.85 3.86
CA ILE A 50 0.17 1.61 2.96
C ILE A 50 -0.49 2.72 3.79
N TYR A 51 -0.47 3.95 3.28
CA TYR A 51 -1.06 5.12 3.92
C TYR A 51 -2.38 5.46 3.21
N GLY A 52 -3.49 5.13 3.86
CA GLY A 52 -4.83 5.59 3.49
C GLY A 52 -5.10 6.99 4.07
N GLU A 53 -6.31 7.48 3.85
CA GLU A 53 -6.73 8.81 4.31
C GLU A 53 -6.89 8.85 5.84
N GLU A 54 -7.61 7.88 6.40
CA GLU A 54 -7.85 7.79 7.84
C GLU A 54 -7.00 6.69 8.52
N PHE A 55 -6.57 5.68 7.77
CA PHE A 55 -5.90 4.49 8.30
C PHE A 55 -4.56 4.23 7.62
N SER A 56 -3.63 3.62 8.34
CA SER A 56 -2.42 3.04 7.75
C SER A 56 -2.40 1.53 7.95
N LEU A 57 -2.17 0.78 6.89
CA LEU A 57 -2.07 -0.68 6.93
C LEU A 57 -0.61 -1.10 6.89
N SER A 58 -0.18 -1.88 7.88
CA SER A 58 1.09 -2.61 7.80
C SER A 58 0.78 -4.05 7.43
N CYS A 59 1.35 -4.56 6.35
CA CYS A 59 1.06 -5.91 5.87
C CYS A 59 2.29 -6.64 5.33
N SER A 60 2.16 -7.96 5.23
CA SER A 60 3.15 -8.84 4.61
C SER A 60 3.15 -8.71 3.08
N GLU A 61 4.15 -9.28 2.42
CA GLU A 61 4.18 -9.33 0.95
C GLU A 61 2.99 -10.08 0.35
N THR A 62 2.53 -11.16 1.01
CA THR A 62 1.39 -11.96 0.56
C THR A 62 0.11 -11.12 0.56
N GLU A 63 -0.18 -10.45 1.67
CA GLU A 63 -1.33 -9.54 1.79
C GLU A 63 -1.21 -8.36 0.83
N PHE A 64 0.00 -7.80 0.68
CA PHE A 64 0.23 -6.73 -0.28
C PHE A 64 -0.14 -7.17 -1.69
N LYS A 65 0.28 -8.36 -2.14
CA LYS A 65 -0.03 -8.86 -3.49
C LYS A 65 -1.49 -9.23 -3.69
N GLU A 66 -2.22 -9.55 -2.63
CA GLU A 66 -3.65 -9.83 -2.67
C GLU A 66 -4.49 -8.57 -2.89
N TYR A 67 -4.16 -7.46 -2.20
CA TYR A 67 -4.97 -6.24 -2.23
C TYR A 67 -4.34 -5.09 -3.02
N PHE A 68 -3.05 -5.14 -3.32
CA PHE A 68 -2.31 -4.02 -3.90
C PHE A 68 -1.35 -4.45 -5.00
N ARG A 69 -1.03 -3.50 -5.87
CA ARG A 69 0.07 -3.63 -6.85
C ARG A 69 0.85 -2.33 -6.91
N PHE A 70 2.17 -2.42 -7.03
CA PHE A 70 2.99 -1.23 -7.23
C PHE A 70 2.60 -0.50 -8.51
N VAL A 71 2.54 0.83 -8.41
CA VAL A 71 2.42 1.70 -9.57
C VAL A 71 3.83 2.04 -10.02
N LYS A 72 4.18 1.70 -11.28
CA LYS A 72 5.37 2.27 -11.90
C LYS A 72 5.10 3.76 -12.09
N TYR A 73 5.78 4.63 -11.35
CA TYR A 73 5.99 5.99 -11.83
C TYR A 73 6.81 5.85 -13.11
N LYS A 74 6.17 5.93 -14.28
CA LYS A 74 6.89 6.50 -15.43
C LYS A 74 7.20 7.92 -14.99
N SER A 75 8.47 8.22 -14.76
CA SER A 75 8.94 9.61 -14.71
C SER A 75 8.28 10.35 -15.87
N SER A 76 7.79 11.55 -15.62
CA SER A 76 7.20 12.43 -16.64
C SER A 76 7.98 12.39 -17.94
N ASP A 77 7.47 11.65 -18.94
CA ASP A 77 7.44 12.00 -20.36
C ASP A 77 6.60 10.94 -21.08
N GLU A 78 5.30 11.18 -21.15
CA GLU A 78 4.52 10.80 -22.33
C GLU A 78 3.43 11.85 -22.46
N LYS A 79 3.83 13.01 -23.00
CA LYS A 79 2.90 13.80 -23.81
C LYS A 79 2.63 12.97 -25.07
N LEU A 80 1.42 12.43 -25.20
CA LEU A 80 0.61 12.58 -26.42
C LEU A 80 -0.84 12.18 -26.13
#